data_AF-A0A3D1G8I5-F1
#
_entry.id   AF-A0A3D1G8I5-F1
#
_cell.length_a   1.000
_cell.length_b   1.000
_cell.length_c   1.000
_cell.angle_alpha   90.00
_cell.angle_beta   90.00
_cell.angle_gamma   90.00
#
_symmetry.space_group_name_H-M   'P 1'
#
loop_
_entity.id
_entity.type
_entity.pdbx_description
1 polymer ?
#
loop_
_entity_poly.entity_id
_entity_poly.type
_entity_poly.pdbx_seq_one_letter_code
_entity_poly.pdbx_strand_id
1 'polypeptide(L)'
;MQFGVVDFIVLAVYLLGVAYFGLRASGKQSSAKDYFLGGTGLPWWAVLFSVVATETSTLTFISIPAVAYGGDLTFLQITIGYLLGRIF
;
A
#
# COMPACT_ATOMS: atom_id res chain seq x y z
N MET A 1 2.15 -13.88 23.58
CA MET A 1 1.98 -14.50 22.25
C MET A 1 3.38 -14.70 21.68
N GLN A 2 3.78 -15.94 21.41
CA GLN A 2 5.10 -16.24 20.84
C GLN A 2 4.97 -16.31 19.32
N PHE A 3 5.86 -15.65 18.60
CA PHE A 3 5.89 -15.69 17.14
C PHE A 3 6.22 -17.11 16.69
N GLY A 4 5.27 -17.76 16.03
CA GLY A 4 5.36 -19.16 15.65
C GLY A 4 6.22 -19.35 14.40
N VAL A 5 6.56 -20.61 14.13
CA VAL A 5 7.26 -20.99 12.89
C VAL A 5 6.47 -20.59 11.65
N VAL A 6 5.13 -20.71 11.70
CA VAL A 6 4.24 -20.29 10.60
C VAL A 6 4.33 -18.78 10.36
N ASP A 7 4.36 -17.97 11.43
CA ASP A 7 4.44 -16.50 11.29
C ASP A 7 5.76 -16.08 10.63
N PHE A 8 6.87 -16.73 11.00
CA PHE A 8 8.17 -16.52 10.34
C PHE A 8 8.15 -16.91 8.87
N ILE A 9 7.51 -18.05 8.52
CA ILE A 9 7.38 -18.47 7.13
C ILE A 9 6.58 -17.45 6.33
N VAL A 10 5.44 -16.99 6.85
CA VAL A 10 4.61 -15.98 6.19
C VAL A 10 5.39 -14.67 5.97
N LEU A 11 6.11 -14.21 7.00
CA LEU A 11 6.95 -13.02 6.90
C LEU A 11 8.06 -13.19 5.84
N ALA A 12 8.76 -14.32 5.85
CA ALA A 12 9.83 -14.60 4.89
C ALA A 12 9.31 -14.63 3.45
N VAL A 13 8.19 -15.32 3.22
CA VAL A 13 7.53 -15.38 1.90
C VAL A 13 7.10 -14.00 1.43
N TYR A 14 6.52 -13.17 2.31
CA TYR A 14 6.13 -11.81 1.98
C TYR A 14 7.33 -10.96 1.55
N LEU A 15 8.41 -10.94 2.35
CA LEU A 15 9.61 -10.15 2.06
C LEU A 15 10.29 -10.59 0.76
N LEU A 16 10.45 -11.90 0.57
CA LEU A 16 11.04 -12.46 -0.66
C LEU A 16 10.15 -12.19 -1.87
N GLY A 17 8.83 -12.28 -1.72
CA GLY A 17 7.87 -11.97 -2.78
C GLY A 17 7.99 -10.53 -3.25
N VAL A 18 7.94 -9.55 -2.33
CA VAL A 18 8.05 -8.13 -2.65
C VAL A 18 9.41 -7.82 -3.32
N ALA A 19 10.51 -8.34 -2.77
CA ALA A 19 11.85 -8.15 -3.36
C ALA A 19 11.93 -8.75 -4.77
N TYR A 20 11.43 -9.97 -4.97
CA TYR A 20 11.39 -10.63 -6.28
C TYR A 20 10.59 -9.83 -7.31
N PHE A 21 9.42 -9.32 -6.94
CA PHE A 21 8.61 -8.48 -7.82
C PHE A 21 9.34 -7.18 -8.20
N GLY A 22 9.97 -6.51 -7.24
CA GLY A 22 10.76 -5.30 -7.49
C GLY A 22 11.92 -5.56 -8.46
N LEU A 23 12.68 -6.63 -8.22
CA LEU A 23 13.80 -7.03 -9.09
C LEU A 23 13.33 -7.38 -10.51
N ARG A 24 12.20 -8.07 -10.66
CA ARG A 24 11.64 -8.45 -11.98
C ARG A 24 11.10 -7.24 -12.76
N ALA A 25 10.64 -6.21 -12.06
CA ALA A 25 10.17 -4.96 -12.66
C ALA A 25 11.31 -3.98 -12.98
N SER A 26 12.48 -4.14 -12.34
CA SER A 26 13.67 -3.32 -12.56
C SER A 26 14.32 -3.56 -13.92
N GLY A 27 15.02 -2.56 -14.45
CA GLY A 27 15.88 -2.65 -15.63
C GLY A 27 15.16 -2.67 -16.99
N LYS A 28 13.84 -2.47 -17.01
CA LYS A 28 13.01 -2.45 -18.24
C LYS A 28 12.73 -1.04 -18.76
N GLN A 29 13.20 -0.02 -18.06
CA GLN A 29 12.91 1.37 -18.34
C GLN A 29 14.04 1.96 -19.19
N SER A 30 13.71 2.40 -20.41
CA SER A 30 14.70 2.92 -21.37
C SER A 30 14.83 4.45 -21.35
N SER A 31 13.88 5.15 -20.72
CA SER A 31 13.91 6.61 -20.58
C SER A 31 13.41 7.06 -19.20
N ALA A 32 13.77 8.28 -18.80
CA ALA A 32 13.23 8.90 -17.57
C ALA A 32 11.70 9.01 -17.62
N LYS A 33 11.13 9.24 -18.81
CA LYS A 33 9.69 9.26 -19.03
C LYS A 33 9.06 7.91 -18.66
N ASP A 34 9.66 6.80 -19.09
CA ASP A 34 9.17 5.44 -18.78
C ASP A 34 9.32 5.11 -17.30
N TYR A 35 10.38 5.61 -16.67
CA TYR A 35 10.63 5.41 -15.23
C TYR A 35 9.64 6.18 -14.35
N PHE A 36 9.38 7.45 -14.64
CA PHE A 36 8.52 8.30 -13.79
C PHE A 36 7.03 8.21 -14.14
N LEU A 37 6.67 8.03 -15.41
CA LEU A 37 5.26 7.95 -15.82
C LEU A 37 4.77 6.49 -15.95
N GLY A 38 5.65 5.50 -15.76
CA GLY A 38 5.28 4.08 -15.79
C GLY A 38 4.86 3.56 -17.17
N GLY A 39 5.25 4.27 -18.25
CA GLY A 39 4.73 4.05 -19.60
C GLY A 39 3.26 4.49 -19.76
N THR A 40 2.78 4.71 -20.98
CA THR A 40 1.42 5.23 -21.25
C THR A 40 0.29 4.20 -21.10
N GLY A 41 0.51 3.09 -20.38
CA GLY A 41 -0.34 1.90 -20.42
C GLY A 41 -0.82 1.37 -19.05
N LEU A 42 -0.54 2.05 -17.95
CA LEU A 42 -1.03 1.61 -16.63
C LEU A 42 -2.55 1.81 -16.54
N PRO A 43 -3.33 0.77 -16.22
CA PRO A 43 -4.76 0.94 -16.05
C PRO A 43 -5.05 1.77 -14.80
N TRP A 44 -6.08 2.61 -14.87
CA TRP A 44 -6.44 3.58 -13.83
C TRP A 44 -6.59 2.95 -12.43
N TRP A 45 -7.14 1.73 -12.34
CA TRP A 45 -7.28 1.02 -11.07
C TRP A 45 -5.93 0.66 -10.43
N ALA A 46 -4.91 0.32 -11.23
CA ALA A 46 -3.58 0.02 -10.71
C ALA A 46 -2.90 1.28 -10.14
N VAL A 47 -3.14 2.43 -10.79
CA VAL A 47 -2.70 3.73 -10.28
C VAL A 47 -3.39 4.03 -8.95
N LEU A 48 -4.71 3.86 -8.86
CA LEU A 48 -5.44 4.09 -7.60
C LEU A 48 -4.92 3.22 -6.46
N PHE A 49 -4.70 1.92 -6.67
CA PHE A 49 -4.13 1.05 -5.64
C PHE A 49 -2.73 1.49 -5.21
N SER A 50 -1.90 1.95 -6.14
CA SER A 50 -0.56 2.48 -5.83
C SER A 50 -0.63 3.72 -4.93
N VAL A 51 -1.55 4.64 -5.22
CA VAL A 51 -1.78 5.84 -4.41
C VAL A 51 -2.22 5.45 -2.99
N VAL A 52 -3.21 4.55 -2.86
CA VAL A 52 -3.67 4.05 -1.54
C VAL A 52 -2.52 3.43 -0.75
N ALA A 53 -1.71 2.59 -1.40
CA ALA A 53 -0.59 1.91 -0.77
C ALA A 53 0.50 2.91 -0.32
N THR A 54 0.74 3.97 -1.09
CA THR A 54 1.75 5.00 -0.78
C THR A 54 1.33 5.87 0.41
N GLU A 55 0.05 6.18 0.53
CA GLU A 55 -0.47 7.02 1.62
C GLU A 55 -0.69 6.25 2.91
N THR A 56 -0.93 4.94 2.82
CA THR A 56 -1.15 4.10 3.99
C THR A 56 0.18 3.77 4.63
N SER A 57 0.47 4.45 5.74
CA SER A 57 1.67 4.21 6.54
C SER A 57 1.41 3.27 7.72
N THR A 58 2.47 2.68 8.27
CA THR A 58 2.42 1.93 9.53
C THR A 58 1.83 2.75 10.67
N LEU A 59 2.11 4.06 10.69
CA LEU A 59 1.55 4.98 11.69
C LEU A 59 0.04 5.03 11.57
N THR A 60 -0.50 5.20 10.36
CA THR A 60 -1.95 5.22 10.12
C THR A 60 -2.60 3.93 10.63
N PHE A 61 -1.99 2.77 10.33
CA PHE A 61 -2.51 1.46 10.71
C PHE A 61 -2.57 1.23 12.23
N ILE A 62 -1.58 1.73 12.98
CA ILE A 62 -1.52 1.55 14.43
C ILE A 62 -2.28 2.67 15.16
N SER A 63 -2.11 3.93 14.74
CA SER A 63 -2.62 5.11 15.45
C SER A 63 -4.13 5.29 15.34
N ILE A 64 -4.75 5.05 14.18
CA ILE A 64 -6.19 5.27 14.02
C ILE A 64 -7.01 4.34 14.93
N PRO A 65 -6.76 3.02 14.97
CA PRO A 65 -7.44 2.14 15.92
C PRO A 65 -7.18 2.51 17.37
N ALA A 66 -5.96 2.96 17.71
CA ALA A 66 -5.64 3.39 19.07
C ALA A 66 -6.45 4.63 19.49
N VAL A 67 -6.59 5.62 18.60
CA VAL A 67 -7.44 6.81 18.83
C VAL A 67 -8.91 6.43 18.94
N ALA A 68 -9.40 5.55 18.05
CA ALA A 68 -10.78 5.08 18.09
C ALA A 68 -11.10 4.29 19.37
N TYR A 69 -10.15 3.48 19.84
CA TYR A 69 -10.28 2.74 21.10
C TYR A 69 -10.37 3.67 22.31
N GLY A 70 -9.62 4.77 22.32
CA GLY A 70 -9.62 5.76 23.40
C GLY A 70 -10.70 6.85 23.30
N GLY A 71 -11.46 6.89 22.21
CA GLY A 71 -12.36 7.99 21.89
C GLY A 71 -13.54 7.56 21.04
N ASP A 72 -13.63 8.09 19.81
CA ASP A 72 -14.75 7.89 18.90
C ASP A 72 -14.31 7.54 17.47
N LEU A 73 -15.28 7.43 16.57
CA LEU A 73 -15.07 7.07 15.17
C LEU A 73 -14.93 8.28 14.24
N THR A 74 -14.52 9.45 14.74
CA THR A 74 -14.43 10.68 13.92
C THR A 74 -13.56 10.48 12.66
N PHE A 75 -12.48 9.72 12.76
CA PHE A 75 -11.60 9.41 11.60
C PHE A 75 -12.29 8.61 10.48
N LEU A 76 -13.39 7.91 10.76
CA LEU A 76 -14.14 7.15 9.75
C LEU A 76 -14.71 8.07 8.64
N GLN A 77 -15.04 9.31 8.99
CA GLN A 77 -15.55 10.31 8.05
C GLN A 77 -14.51 10.64 6.97
N ILE A 78 -13.22 10.72 7.35
CA ILE A 78 -12.12 10.96 6.41
C ILE A 78 -12.00 9.76 5.45
N THR A 79 -12.06 8.53 5.96
CA THR A 79 -12.01 7.32 5.12
C THR A 79 -13.17 7.29 4.10
N ILE A 80 -14.40 7.61 4.53
CA ILE A 80 -15.56 7.66 3.64
C ILE A 80 -15.40 8.75 2.58
N GLY A 81 -15.02 9.97 2.99
CA GLY A 81 -14.76 11.07 2.05
C GLY A 81 -13.68 10.71 1.03
N TYR A 82 -12.68 9.93 1.45
CA TYR A 82 -11.59 9.48 0.60
C TYR A 82 -12.02 8.47 -0.45
N LEU A 83 -12.88 7.52 -0.09
CA LEU A 83 -13.47 6.57 -1.03
C LEU A 83 -14.35 7.28 -2.06
N LEU A 84 -15.20 8.20 -1.60
CA LEU A 84 -16.08 8.97 -2.49
C LEU A 84 -15.27 9.82 -3.47
N GLY A 85 -14.25 10.54 -3.01
CA GLY A 85 -13.42 11.40 -3.87
C GLY A 85 -12.54 10.68 -4.90
N ARG A 86 -12.52 9.33 -4.90
CA ARG A 86 -11.73 8.52 -5.84
C ARG A 86 -12.57 7.71 -6.81
N ILE A 87 -13.88 7.62 -6.57
CA ILE A 87 -14.85 6.97 -7.46
C ILE A 87 -15.36 7.96 -8.52
N PHE A 88 -15.27 9.26 -8.24
CA PHE A 88 -15.67 10.37 -9.10
C PHE A 88 -14.47 11.25 -9.46
#